data_AF-A0A961CF18-F1
#
_entry.id   AF-A0A961CF18-F1
#
_cell.length_a   1.000
_cell.length_b   1.000
_cell.length_c   1.000
_cell.angle_alpha   90.00
_cell.angle_beta   90.00
_cell.angle_gamma   90.00
#
_symmetry.space_group_name_H-M   'P 1'
#
loop_
_entity.id
_entity.type
_entity.pdbx_description
1 polymer ?
#
loop_
_entity_poly.entity_id
_entity_poly.type
_entity_poly.pdbx_seq_one_letter_code
_entity_poly.pdbx_strand_id
1 'polypeptide(L)'
;RPDQHNSRDFAVQQGGPVVFTRPGQSDFDAVYDLVDGYPSAHPVYGYVSDDGAQEIVAVGRLAQMGRFLVPTDTTDNISFHVAVGASAARATAPSPAGDVDPCSPDDVNVVLAFSDGDNIRIAQSQYRTATRWGSPARGTLPLGWSMGPSTAVLLPAIWDSYAETRTDADQLVGIMGLGYTYAALLPDPSSYLHDGFVLSGALGLATYWSLDVLLNQPAAPGWAPLLDAADAAGAPPDGVLVNYTNFGGPPWFWAPDGTKVLNSQTTLYESGVPALVDAIEALQAATPGERPLVAFFSVTAWNATLDELAAAMAPLAAQGVRFLTPSEAFACLPDAPVPPSTTSTAAPTTSTPQSTGAAAVVATPTFAG
;
A
#
# COMPACT_ATOMS: atom_id res chain seq x y z
N ARG A 1 26.15 -8.52 2.05
CA ARG A 1 27.59 -8.74 2.36
C ARG A 1 27.75 -9.91 3.32
N PRO A 2 28.86 -10.68 3.30
CA PRO A 2 29.05 -11.90 4.11
C PRO A 2 29.01 -11.69 5.64
N ASP A 3 29.25 -10.46 6.11
CA ASP A 3 29.26 -10.02 7.51
C ASP A 3 27.91 -9.46 8.00
N GLN A 4 26.92 -9.31 7.11
CA GLN A 4 25.58 -8.89 7.50
C GLN A 4 24.84 -10.05 8.14
N HIS A 5 24.35 -9.82 9.37
CA HIS A 5 23.71 -10.82 10.23
C HIS A 5 22.22 -10.98 9.89
N ASN A 6 21.52 -9.85 9.71
CA ASN A 6 20.15 -9.66 9.21
C ASN A 6 19.28 -10.93 9.08
N SER A 7 18.66 -11.19 7.94
CA SER A 7 17.67 -12.28 7.78
C SER A 7 18.27 -13.67 7.55
N ARG A 8 19.59 -13.83 7.72
CA ARG A 8 20.26 -15.12 7.49
C ARG A 8 19.84 -16.19 8.49
N ASP A 9 19.53 -15.79 9.71
CA ASP A 9 19.04 -16.67 10.77
C ASP A 9 17.75 -17.39 10.33
N PHE A 10 16.85 -16.66 9.69
CA PHE A 10 15.59 -17.20 9.17
C PHE A 10 15.80 -18.08 7.94
N ALA A 11 16.68 -17.69 7.02
CA ALA A 11 17.02 -18.56 5.89
C ALA A 11 17.56 -19.92 6.35
N VAL A 12 18.41 -19.93 7.39
CA VAL A 12 18.91 -21.17 8.02
C VAL A 12 17.78 -21.95 8.69
N GLN A 13 16.90 -21.29 9.46
CA GLN A 13 15.75 -21.93 10.11
C GLN A 13 14.82 -22.61 9.09
N GLN A 14 14.57 -21.97 7.95
CA GLN A 14 13.70 -22.49 6.90
C GLN A 14 14.39 -23.52 5.98
N GLY A 15 15.72 -23.67 6.07
CA GLY A 15 16.49 -24.52 5.15
C GLY A 15 16.40 -24.06 3.69
N GLY A 16 16.12 -22.77 3.46
CA GLY A 16 15.88 -22.21 2.14
C GLY A 16 17.17 -21.89 1.39
N PRO A 17 17.19 -21.97 0.05
CA PRO A 17 18.32 -21.52 -0.76
C PRO A 17 18.49 -20.00 -0.64
N VAL A 18 19.74 -19.55 -0.53
CA VAL A 18 20.10 -18.13 -0.53
C VAL A 18 20.91 -17.83 -1.78
N VAL A 19 20.38 -16.95 -2.63
CA VAL A 19 21.03 -16.48 -3.86
C VAL A 19 21.26 -14.98 -3.79
N PHE A 20 22.21 -14.48 -4.57
CA PHE A 20 22.47 -13.04 -4.69
C PHE A 20 22.63 -12.69 -6.15
N THR A 21 21.73 -11.84 -6.66
CA THR A 21 21.84 -11.21 -7.96
C THR A 21 21.02 -9.91 -7.97
N ARG A 22 21.17 -9.10 -9.03
CA ARG A 22 20.45 -7.85 -9.29
C ARG A 22 20.16 -7.72 -10.79
N PRO A 23 19.09 -7.04 -11.23
CA PRO A 23 18.80 -6.86 -12.66
C PRO A 23 19.97 -6.34 -13.51
N GLY A 24 20.88 -5.55 -12.93
CA GLY A 24 22.08 -5.07 -13.61
C GLY A 24 23.25 -6.07 -13.71
N GLN A 25 23.14 -7.26 -13.10
CA GLN A 25 24.21 -8.27 -13.06
C GLN A 25 24.03 -9.31 -14.16
N SER A 26 25.16 -9.81 -14.69
CA SER A 26 25.16 -10.75 -15.83
C SER A 26 24.55 -12.11 -15.53
N ASP A 27 24.40 -12.47 -14.25
CA ASP A 27 23.84 -13.73 -13.79
C ASP A 27 22.36 -13.63 -13.39
N PHE A 28 21.74 -12.44 -13.50
CA PHE A 28 20.36 -12.19 -13.09
C PHE A 28 19.39 -13.22 -13.66
N ASP A 29 19.42 -13.42 -14.98
CA ASP A 29 18.50 -14.33 -15.64
C ASP A 29 18.71 -15.78 -15.19
N ALA A 30 19.96 -16.24 -15.13
CA ALA A 30 20.27 -17.61 -14.73
C ALA A 30 19.90 -17.89 -13.26
N VAL A 31 20.08 -16.91 -12.38
CA VAL A 31 19.71 -17.03 -10.95
C VAL A 31 18.20 -16.96 -10.78
N TYR A 32 17.50 -16.08 -11.49
CA TYR A 32 16.05 -16.04 -11.40
C TYR A 32 15.39 -17.24 -12.10
N ASP A 33 15.98 -17.84 -13.13
CA ASP A 33 15.47 -19.10 -13.70
C ASP A 33 15.46 -20.22 -12.64
N LEU A 34 16.44 -20.22 -11.73
CA LEU A 34 16.43 -21.12 -10.57
C LEU A 34 15.30 -20.78 -9.59
N VAL A 35 15.08 -19.50 -9.28
CA VAL A 35 13.99 -19.03 -8.41
C VAL A 35 12.63 -19.41 -9.02
N ASP A 36 12.47 -19.20 -10.32
CA ASP A 36 11.27 -19.45 -11.11
C ASP A 36 10.88 -20.94 -11.09
N GLY A 37 11.86 -21.84 -10.98
CA GLY A 37 11.64 -23.28 -10.87
C GLY A 37 11.03 -23.79 -9.55
N TYR A 38 10.94 -22.97 -8.50
CA TYR A 38 10.29 -23.35 -7.23
C TYR A 38 8.75 -23.25 -7.34
N PRO A 39 7.96 -23.79 -6.40
CA PRO A 39 6.52 -23.51 -6.38
C PRO A 39 6.25 -22.00 -6.22
N SER A 40 5.30 -21.45 -6.99
CA SER A 40 4.95 -20.01 -6.99
C SER A 40 4.24 -19.56 -5.71
N ALA A 41 3.62 -20.49 -4.98
CA ALA A 41 2.96 -20.23 -3.70
C ALA A 41 3.92 -19.79 -2.57
N HIS A 42 5.24 -19.84 -2.78
CA HIS A 42 6.22 -19.45 -1.78
C HIS A 42 6.66 -17.98 -1.95
N PRO A 43 6.68 -17.19 -0.87
CA PRO A 43 7.23 -15.84 -0.89
C PRO A 43 8.73 -15.86 -1.20
N VAL A 44 9.20 -14.82 -1.87
CA VAL A 44 10.62 -14.51 -1.97
C VAL A 44 10.99 -13.60 -0.80
N TYR A 45 11.91 -14.04 0.06
CA TYR A 45 12.46 -13.25 1.15
C TYR A 45 13.78 -12.59 0.73
N GLY A 46 14.14 -11.49 1.37
CA GLY A 46 15.36 -10.74 1.10
C GLY A 46 15.08 -9.41 0.39
N TYR A 47 15.91 -9.02 -0.56
CA TYR A 47 15.69 -7.83 -1.39
C TYR A 47 16.33 -7.98 -2.75
N VAL A 48 15.72 -7.35 -3.75
CA VAL A 48 15.89 -7.72 -5.16
C VAL A 48 16.60 -6.66 -6.00
N SER A 49 16.81 -5.46 -5.46
CA SER A 49 17.29 -4.30 -6.21
C SER A 49 18.31 -3.48 -5.40
N ASP A 50 19.05 -2.64 -6.11
CA ASP A 50 19.90 -1.58 -5.51
C ASP A 50 19.27 -0.18 -5.67
N ASP A 51 18.29 -0.04 -6.57
CA ASP A 51 17.57 1.19 -6.89
C ASP A 51 16.12 0.88 -7.34
N GLY A 52 15.29 1.92 -7.47
CA GLY A 52 13.88 1.77 -7.85
C GLY A 52 13.66 1.24 -9.28
N ALA A 53 14.56 1.52 -10.22
CA ALA A 53 14.42 1.02 -11.59
C ALA A 53 14.63 -0.51 -11.65
N GLN A 54 15.61 -1.00 -10.90
CA GLN A 54 15.84 -2.43 -10.72
C GLN A 54 14.69 -3.10 -9.95
N GLU A 55 14.12 -2.42 -8.97
CA GLU A 55 12.98 -2.93 -8.20
C GLU A 55 11.79 -3.25 -9.11
N ILE A 56 11.44 -2.32 -10.01
CA ILE A 56 10.37 -2.49 -10.99
C ILE A 56 10.61 -3.75 -11.85
N VAL A 57 11.84 -3.93 -12.34
CA VAL A 57 12.20 -5.09 -13.18
C VAL A 57 12.07 -6.40 -12.39
N ALA A 58 12.63 -6.44 -11.18
CA ALA A 58 12.67 -7.66 -10.39
C ALA A 58 11.30 -8.05 -9.84
N VAL A 59 10.55 -7.10 -9.27
CA VAL A 59 9.18 -7.32 -8.77
C VAL A 59 8.25 -7.68 -9.92
N GLY A 60 8.39 -7.04 -11.08
CA GLY A 60 7.65 -7.40 -12.29
C GLY A 60 7.88 -8.84 -12.73
N ARG A 61 9.15 -9.31 -12.72
CA ARG A 61 9.47 -10.72 -13.03
C ARG A 61 8.87 -11.67 -12.00
N LEU A 62 9.00 -11.37 -10.70
CA LEU A 62 8.40 -12.19 -9.64
C LEU A 62 6.88 -12.29 -9.83
N ALA A 63 6.20 -11.17 -10.09
CA ALA A 63 4.76 -11.13 -10.30
C ALA A 63 4.33 -11.99 -11.50
N GLN A 64 5.01 -11.86 -12.65
CA GLN A 64 4.72 -12.68 -13.84
C GLN A 64 4.86 -14.19 -13.59
N MET A 65 5.70 -14.58 -12.63
CA MET A 65 5.90 -15.97 -12.20
C MET A 65 5.02 -16.37 -11.00
N GLY A 66 4.03 -15.54 -10.65
CA GLY A 66 3.08 -15.80 -9.57
C GLY A 66 3.68 -15.68 -8.17
N ARG A 67 4.75 -14.91 -8.02
CA ARG A 67 5.47 -14.70 -6.75
C ARG A 67 5.26 -13.28 -6.24
N PHE A 68 5.56 -13.12 -4.96
CA PHE A 68 5.62 -11.83 -4.29
C PHE A 68 6.86 -11.75 -3.41
N LEU A 69 7.33 -10.53 -3.21
CA LEU A 69 8.47 -10.21 -2.36
C LEU A 69 7.98 -9.92 -0.95
N VAL A 70 8.69 -10.40 0.06
CA VAL A 70 8.61 -9.86 1.42
C VAL A 70 9.99 -9.29 1.74
N PRO A 71 10.17 -7.96 1.73
CA PRO A 71 11.46 -7.37 2.02
C PRO A 71 11.91 -7.67 3.44
N THR A 72 13.02 -8.41 3.57
CA THR A 72 13.55 -8.86 4.87
C THR A 72 15.07 -8.75 4.97
N ASP A 73 15.77 -8.33 3.92
CA ASP A 73 17.25 -8.33 3.87
C ASP A 73 17.90 -7.46 4.95
N THR A 74 17.16 -6.52 5.52
CA THR A 74 17.59 -5.59 6.57
C THR A 74 16.89 -5.82 7.92
N THR A 75 16.18 -6.93 8.08
CA THR A 75 15.49 -7.30 9.31
C THR A 75 16.30 -8.36 10.07
N ASP A 76 16.51 -8.14 11.36
CA ASP A 76 17.28 -9.05 12.22
C ASP A 76 16.38 -10.06 12.94
N ASN A 77 16.95 -11.18 13.40
CA ASN A 77 16.32 -12.09 14.37
C ASN A 77 14.93 -12.62 13.97
N ILE A 78 14.63 -12.77 12.68
CA ILE A 78 13.30 -13.22 12.25
C ILE A 78 13.02 -14.64 12.75
N SER A 79 14.03 -15.52 12.81
CA SER A 79 13.86 -16.89 13.34
C SER A 79 13.43 -16.93 14.81
N PHE A 80 13.80 -15.89 15.57
CA PHE A 80 13.32 -15.65 16.93
C PHE A 80 11.91 -15.03 16.91
N HIS A 81 11.74 -13.93 16.18
CA HIS A 81 10.48 -13.18 16.17
C HIS A 81 9.29 -14.01 15.69
N VAL A 82 9.47 -14.87 14.69
CA VAL A 82 8.41 -15.75 14.16
C VAL A 82 7.90 -16.74 15.21
N ALA A 83 8.69 -17.07 16.23
CA ALA A 83 8.29 -17.96 17.33
C ALA A 83 7.63 -17.19 18.50
N VAL A 84 7.94 -15.90 18.65
CA VAL A 84 7.52 -15.09 19.80
C VAL A 84 6.09 -14.60 19.61
N GLY A 85 5.15 -15.22 20.33
CA GLY A 85 3.73 -14.92 20.21
C GLY A 85 3.02 -15.71 19.10
N ALA A 86 3.72 -16.62 18.41
CA ALA A 86 3.19 -17.37 17.26
C ALA A 86 1.88 -18.15 17.54
N SER A 87 1.70 -18.60 18.78
CA SER A 87 0.52 -19.39 19.19
C SER A 87 -0.61 -18.55 19.77
N ALA A 88 -0.40 -17.25 20.01
CA ALA A 88 -1.42 -16.36 20.53
C ALA A 88 -2.29 -15.81 19.39
N ALA A 89 -3.59 -15.65 19.66
CA ALA A 89 -4.46 -14.88 18.79
C ALA A 89 -3.85 -13.49 18.55
N ARG A 90 -3.89 -13.02 17.30
CA ARG A 90 -3.34 -11.72 16.93
C ARG A 90 -4.24 -10.61 17.47
N ALA A 91 -3.64 -9.52 17.94
CA ALA A 91 -4.40 -8.32 18.25
C ALA A 91 -4.97 -7.70 16.97
N THR A 92 -6.19 -7.18 17.05
CA THR A 92 -6.89 -6.52 15.94
C THR A 92 -6.68 -5.01 15.96
N ALA A 93 -6.49 -4.40 14.80
CA ALA A 93 -6.33 -2.96 14.64
C ALA A 93 -7.42 -2.37 13.73
N PRO A 94 -8.69 -2.30 14.21
CA PRO A 94 -9.77 -1.68 13.44
C PRO A 94 -9.46 -0.20 13.16
N SER A 95 -9.94 0.26 12.01
CA SER A 95 -9.96 1.69 11.66
C SER A 95 -10.48 2.52 12.84
N PRO A 96 -9.87 3.68 13.15
CA PRO A 96 -10.42 4.61 14.12
C PRO A 96 -11.89 4.91 13.80
N ALA A 97 -12.77 4.71 14.79
CA ALA A 97 -14.19 4.98 14.64
C ALA A 97 -14.46 6.45 15.01
N GLY A 98 -15.15 7.19 14.14
CA GLY A 98 -15.55 8.56 14.41
C GLY A 98 -16.62 9.06 13.45
N ASP A 99 -17.52 9.91 13.94
CA ASP A 99 -18.39 10.71 13.09
C ASP A 99 -17.53 11.79 12.43
N VAL A 100 -17.35 11.69 11.13
CA VAL A 100 -16.50 12.59 10.36
C VAL A 100 -17.39 13.51 9.53
N ASP A 101 -17.23 14.82 9.70
CA ASP A 101 -17.94 15.79 8.87
C ASP A 101 -17.60 15.57 7.39
N PRO A 102 -18.60 15.56 6.48
CA PRO A 102 -18.37 15.42 5.05
C PRO A 102 -17.35 16.43 4.53
N CYS A 103 -16.53 16.01 3.58
CA CYS A 103 -15.53 16.87 2.98
C CYS A 103 -16.18 17.97 2.14
N SER A 104 -15.86 19.24 2.44
CA SER A 104 -16.28 20.39 1.66
C SER A 104 -15.18 20.81 0.66
N PRO A 105 -15.53 21.29 -0.55
CA PRO A 105 -14.58 21.97 -1.42
C PRO A 105 -13.90 23.17 -0.75
N ASP A 106 -14.52 23.77 0.28
CA ASP A 106 -14.00 24.91 1.05
C ASP A 106 -12.98 24.51 2.12
N ASP A 107 -12.84 23.22 2.42
CA ASP A 107 -11.83 22.69 3.33
C ASP A 107 -10.54 22.32 2.57
N VAL A 108 -9.41 22.34 3.28
CA VAL A 108 -8.16 21.72 2.83
C VAL A 108 -7.97 20.43 3.61
N ASN A 109 -8.46 19.31 3.08
CA ASN A 109 -8.35 18.01 3.72
C ASN A 109 -7.07 17.31 3.29
N VAL A 110 -6.24 16.93 4.26
CA VAL A 110 -4.94 16.29 4.03
C VAL A 110 -4.86 14.97 4.78
N VAL A 111 -4.45 13.93 4.06
CA VAL A 111 -4.13 12.61 4.61
C VAL A 111 -2.63 12.39 4.48
N LEU A 112 -2.00 12.01 5.57
CA LEU A 112 -0.60 11.61 5.60
C LEU A 112 -0.52 10.13 5.98
N ALA A 113 0.32 9.37 5.28
CA ALA A 113 0.64 8.01 5.72
C ALA A 113 2.12 7.71 5.50
N PHE A 114 2.77 7.11 6.51
CA PHE A 114 4.13 6.60 6.38
C PHE A 114 4.15 5.39 5.45
N SER A 115 4.98 5.43 4.40
CA SER A 115 5.16 4.37 3.42
C SER A 115 6.11 3.24 3.88
N ASP A 116 6.41 2.31 2.96
CA ASP A 116 7.41 1.25 3.07
C ASP A 116 7.05 0.13 4.05
N GLY A 117 5.78 0.04 4.48
CA GLY A 117 5.29 -0.96 5.41
C GLY A 117 5.34 -2.40 4.91
N ASP A 118 5.55 -2.61 3.61
CA ASP A 118 5.79 -3.93 3.02
C ASP A 118 7.13 -4.50 3.49
N ASN A 119 8.10 -3.61 3.73
CA ASN A 119 9.38 -3.94 4.32
C ASN A 119 9.27 -4.09 5.84
N ILE A 120 9.33 -5.32 6.32
CA ILE A 120 9.09 -5.64 7.73
C ILE A 120 10.14 -5.02 8.69
N ARG A 121 11.29 -4.58 8.16
CA ARG A 121 12.28 -3.78 8.92
C ARG A 121 11.69 -2.45 9.39
N ILE A 122 10.74 -1.87 8.65
CA ILE A 122 10.07 -0.63 9.03
C ILE A 122 9.34 -0.81 10.37
N ALA A 123 8.50 -1.84 10.46
CA ALA A 123 7.81 -2.18 11.70
C ALA A 123 8.80 -2.62 12.80
N GLN A 124 9.81 -3.43 12.47
CA GLN A 124 10.75 -3.92 13.49
C GLN A 124 11.54 -2.79 14.15
N SER A 125 12.07 -1.86 13.35
CA SER A 125 13.18 -1.01 13.78
C SER A 125 12.97 0.47 13.48
N GLN A 126 12.32 0.82 12.36
CA GLN A 126 12.16 2.24 11.99
C GLN A 126 11.08 2.93 12.80
N TYR A 127 9.91 2.32 12.91
CA TYR A 127 8.77 2.90 13.63
C TYR A 127 8.99 2.90 15.14
N ARG A 128 9.74 1.93 15.70
CA ARG A 128 9.97 1.80 17.16
C ARG A 128 10.80 2.94 17.79
N THR A 129 11.34 3.87 17.02
CA THR A 129 12.22 4.92 17.53
C THR A 129 11.47 5.91 18.43
N ALA A 130 12.22 6.60 19.30
CA ALA A 130 11.71 7.64 20.20
C ALA A 130 11.18 8.89 19.48
N THR A 131 11.40 9.01 18.16
CA THR A 131 10.93 10.11 17.31
C THR A 131 9.77 9.69 16.39
N ARG A 132 9.29 8.45 16.52
CA ARG A 132 8.16 7.90 15.74
C ARG A 132 7.11 7.30 16.67
N TRP A 133 6.93 5.98 16.70
CA TRP A 133 5.93 5.35 17.57
C TRP A 133 6.21 5.62 19.05
N GLY A 134 7.48 5.76 19.44
CA GLY A 134 7.88 6.15 20.79
C GLY A 134 7.84 7.66 21.08
N SER A 135 7.41 8.48 20.12
CA SER A 135 7.39 9.93 20.26
C SER A 135 6.37 10.40 21.31
N PRO A 136 6.71 11.41 22.13
CA PRO A 136 5.76 12.09 23.00
C PRO A 136 4.73 12.93 22.22
N ALA A 137 4.96 13.22 20.94
CA ALA A 137 4.01 13.89 20.05
C ALA A 137 3.00 12.93 19.41
N ARG A 138 3.11 11.61 19.62
CA ARG A 138 2.11 10.65 19.13
C ARG A 138 0.71 10.98 19.68
N GLY A 139 -0.30 10.92 18.82
CA GLY A 139 -1.67 11.35 19.15
C GLY A 139 -2.01 12.80 18.81
N THR A 140 -1.03 13.63 18.41
CA THR A 140 -1.27 15.05 18.07
C THR A 140 -1.58 15.31 16.59
N LEU A 141 -1.25 14.37 15.72
CA LEU A 141 -1.46 14.43 14.27
C LEU A 141 -2.10 13.11 13.81
N PRO A 142 -3.32 13.13 13.25
CA PRO A 142 -3.92 11.96 12.60
C PRO A 142 -3.08 11.52 11.40
N LEU A 143 -2.68 10.24 11.35
CA LEU A 143 -1.91 9.70 10.22
C LEU A 143 -1.99 8.17 10.10
N GLY A 144 -1.66 7.69 8.90
CA GLY A 144 -1.51 6.28 8.59
C GLY A 144 -0.08 5.75 8.82
N TRP A 145 0.02 4.53 9.31
CA TRP A 145 1.26 3.76 9.42
C TRP A 145 1.11 2.54 8.54
N SER A 146 1.77 2.52 7.37
CA SER A 146 1.69 1.34 6.51
C SER A 146 2.34 0.13 7.17
N MET A 147 1.69 -1.03 7.05
CA MET A 147 2.18 -2.27 7.62
C MET A 147 1.72 -3.45 6.78
N GLY A 148 2.67 -4.26 6.34
CA GLY A 148 2.37 -5.50 5.63
C GLY A 148 1.77 -6.54 6.57
N PRO A 149 0.74 -7.30 6.14
CA PRO A 149 0.22 -8.45 6.89
C PRO A 149 1.31 -9.50 7.21
N SER A 150 2.38 -9.55 6.40
CA SER A 150 3.60 -10.32 6.65
C SER A 150 4.25 -10.00 8.01
N THR A 151 4.07 -8.79 8.55
CA THR A 151 4.53 -8.42 9.89
C THR A 151 3.82 -9.24 10.97
N ALA A 152 2.52 -9.50 10.84
CA ALA A 152 1.78 -10.32 11.80
C ALA A 152 2.18 -11.80 11.76
N VAL A 153 2.72 -12.25 10.63
CA VAL A 153 3.18 -13.64 10.42
C VAL A 153 4.62 -13.82 10.88
N LEU A 154 5.53 -12.94 10.46
CA LEU A 154 6.97 -13.07 10.69
C LEU A 154 7.42 -12.41 11.99
N LEU A 155 6.71 -11.36 12.42
CA LEU A 155 7.02 -10.58 13.62
C LEU A 155 5.79 -10.46 14.55
N PRO A 156 5.11 -11.57 14.92
CA PRO A 156 3.81 -11.56 15.59
C PRO A 156 3.73 -10.62 16.81
N ALA A 157 4.66 -10.73 17.77
CA ALA A 157 4.63 -9.86 18.95
C ALA A 157 4.90 -8.37 18.63
N ILE A 158 5.58 -8.06 17.53
CA ILE A 158 5.79 -6.68 17.08
C ILE A 158 4.48 -6.13 16.51
N TRP A 159 3.77 -6.91 15.67
CA TRP A 159 2.42 -6.57 15.21
C TRP A 159 1.49 -6.28 16.40
N ASP A 160 1.41 -7.20 17.37
CA ASP A 160 0.51 -7.04 18.52
C ASP A 160 0.82 -5.74 19.28
N SER A 161 2.10 -5.44 19.49
CA SER A 161 2.52 -4.21 20.14
C SER A 161 2.02 -2.95 19.43
N TYR A 162 1.93 -2.93 18.09
CA TYR A 162 1.38 -1.80 17.34
C TYR A 162 -0.14 -1.75 17.45
N ALA A 163 -0.81 -2.87 17.21
CA ALA A 163 -2.27 -2.96 17.26
C ALA A 163 -2.84 -2.58 18.64
N GLU A 164 -2.15 -2.95 19.72
CA GLU A 164 -2.58 -2.71 21.10
C GLU A 164 -2.28 -1.30 21.62
N THR A 165 -1.26 -0.62 21.08
CA THR A 165 -0.77 0.66 21.63
C THR A 165 -1.06 1.88 20.75
N ARG A 166 -1.77 1.67 19.63
CA ARG A 166 -2.24 2.74 18.77
C ARG A 166 -3.13 3.72 19.54
N THR A 167 -2.99 5.01 19.25
CA THR A 167 -3.94 6.04 19.67
C THR A 167 -5.06 6.17 18.63
N ASP A 168 -6.07 6.99 18.89
CA ASP A 168 -7.12 7.28 17.90
C ASP A 168 -6.58 8.02 16.67
N ALA A 169 -5.43 8.69 16.79
CA ALA A 169 -4.74 9.35 15.69
C ALA A 169 -3.82 8.40 14.89
N ASP A 170 -3.62 7.17 15.36
CA ASP A 170 -2.77 6.17 14.71
C ASP A 170 -3.64 5.14 13.97
N GLN A 171 -3.64 5.20 12.64
CA GLN A 171 -4.26 4.14 11.84
C GLN A 171 -3.21 3.21 11.26
N LEU A 172 -3.33 1.91 11.51
CA LEU A 172 -2.55 0.91 10.77
C LEU A 172 -3.18 0.72 9.39
N VAL A 173 -2.40 0.92 8.32
CA VAL A 173 -2.84 0.77 6.94
C VAL A 173 -2.22 -0.50 6.36
N GLY A 174 -3.05 -1.44 5.96
CA GLY A 174 -2.58 -2.72 5.43
C GLY A 174 -1.94 -2.55 4.06
N ILE A 175 -0.70 -3.00 3.86
CA ILE A 175 -0.23 -3.21 2.48
C ILE A 175 -1.10 -4.29 1.85
N MET A 176 -1.59 -4.01 0.65
CA MET A 176 -2.50 -4.90 -0.05
C MET A 176 -1.81 -6.21 -0.45
N GLY A 177 -2.44 -7.34 -0.11
CA GLY A 177 -1.92 -8.68 -0.38
C GLY A 177 -1.07 -9.24 0.76
N LEU A 178 -0.32 -10.31 0.47
CA LEU A 178 0.54 -11.00 1.44
C LEU A 178 1.97 -10.42 1.53
N GLY A 179 2.32 -9.52 0.60
CA GLY A 179 3.63 -8.89 0.49
C GLY A 179 3.65 -7.93 -0.71
N TYR A 180 4.82 -7.62 -1.23
CA TYR A 180 4.96 -6.69 -2.34
C TYR A 180 4.94 -7.40 -3.69
N THR A 181 3.99 -7.03 -4.54
CA THR A 181 3.88 -7.49 -5.93
C THR A 181 3.08 -6.48 -6.78
N TYR A 182 3.12 -6.64 -8.09
CA TYR A 182 2.18 -6.01 -9.01
C TYR A 182 1.06 -7.00 -9.28
N ALA A 183 -0.04 -6.89 -8.52
CA ALA A 183 -1.13 -7.86 -8.56
C ALA A 183 -1.69 -8.03 -9.97
N ALA A 184 -1.79 -6.94 -10.74
CA ALA A 184 -2.24 -6.98 -12.13
C ALA A 184 -1.37 -7.84 -13.07
N LEU A 185 -0.14 -8.22 -12.67
CA LEU A 185 0.76 -9.08 -13.44
C LEU A 185 0.78 -10.54 -12.97
N LEU A 186 0.10 -10.87 -11.87
CA LEU A 186 0.04 -12.25 -11.38
C LEU A 186 -0.75 -13.15 -12.35
N PRO A 187 -0.36 -14.42 -12.54
CA PRO A 187 -1.18 -15.41 -13.24
C PRO A 187 -2.51 -15.71 -12.55
N ASP A 188 -2.53 -15.62 -11.21
CA ASP A 188 -3.74 -15.79 -10.37
C ASP A 188 -3.77 -14.69 -9.29
N PRO A 189 -4.18 -13.46 -9.66
CA PRO A 189 -4.28 -12.37 -8.70
C PRO A 189 -5.36 -12.60 -7.65
N SER A 190 -6.43 -13.30 -8.01
CA SER A 190 -7.61 -13.51 -7.16
C SER A 190 -7.26 -14.33 -5.92
N SER A 191 -6.54 -15.45 -6.05
CA SER A 191 -6.14 -16.24 -4.89
C SER A 191 -5.19 -15.48 -3.97
N TYR A 192 -4.21 -14.78 -4.55
CA TYR A 192 -3.24 -13.99 -3.78
C TYR A 192 -3.92 -12.86 -2.98
N LEU A 193 -4.82 -12.11 -3.62
CA LEU A 193 -5.57 -11.04 -2.98
C LEU A 193 -6.55 -11.58 -1.94
N HIS A 194 -7.21 -12.71 -2.23
CA HIS A 194 -8.15 -13.33 -1.30
C HIS A 194 -7.46 -13.71 0.01
N ASP A 195 -6.33 -14.42 -0.05
CA ASP A 195 -5.56 -14.79 1.15
C ASP A 195 -5.08 -13.54 1.91
N GLY A 196 -4.69 -12.49 1.18
CA GLY A 196 -4.35 -11.19 1.75
C GLY A 196 -5.50 -10.52 2.50
N PHE A 197 -6.71 -10.53 1.94
CA PHE A 197 -7.91 -9.98 2.57
C PHE A 197 -8.40 -10.84 3.74
N VAL A 198 -8.32 -12.17 3.66
CA VAL A 198 -8.63 -13.07 4.80
C VAL A 198 -7.71 -12.76 5.98
N LEU A 199 -6.40 -12.66 5.74
CA LEU A 199 -5.44 -12.33 6.80
C LEU A 199 -5.69 -10.91 7.34
N SER A 200 -5.80 -9.92 6.47
CA SER A 200 -6.01 -8.52 6.87
C SER A 200 -7.32 -8.31 7.63
N GLY A 201 -8.40 -8.96 7.20
CA GLY A 201 -9.69 -8.97 7.89
C GLY A 201 -9.59 -9.60 9.28
N ALA A 202 -8.84 -10.70 9.43
CA ALA A 202 -8.57 -11.30 10.74
C ALA A 202 -7.73 -10.38 11.67
N LEU A 203 -6.94 -9.49 11.09
CA LEU A 203 -6.20 -8.44 11.79
C LEU A 203 -7.05 -7.17 12.03
N GLY A 204 -8.29 -7.13 11.56
CA GLY A 204 -9.19 -5.97 11.68
C GLY A 204 -8.84 -4.81 10.74
N LEU A 205 -7.96 -5.00 9.76
CA LEU A 205 -7.60 -3.96 8.80
C LEU A 205 -8.72 -3.78 7.77
N ALA A 206 -9.10 -2.54 7.52
CA ALA A 206 -10.11 -2.19 6.51
C ALA A 206 -9.65 -1.08 5.55
N THR A 207 -8.56 -0.38 5.85
CA THR A 207 -7.91 0.54 4.91
C THR A 207 -6.63 -0.08 4.37
N TYR A 208 -6.51 -0.07 3.04
CA TYR A 208 -5.43 -0.74 2.33
C TYR A 208 -4.58 0.25 1.54
N TRP A 209 -3.32 -0.09 1.32
CA TRP A 209 -2.42 0.65 0.44
C TRP A 209 -1.89 -0.28 -0.64
N SER A 210 -2.25 -0.01 -1.89
CA SER A 210 -1.72 -0.72 -3.06
C SER A 210 -0.49 0.00 -3.62
N LEU A 211 0.53 -0.79 -3.93
CA LEU A 211 1.75 -0.36 -4.62
C LEU A 211 1.69 -0.66 -6.13
N ASP A 212 0.54 -1.11 -6.61
CA ASP A 212 0.32 -1.41 -8.03
C ASP A 212 0.04 -0.12 -8.80
N VAL A 213 1.06 0.35 -9.50
CA VAL A 213 0.99 1.57 -10.33
C VAL A 213 -0.12 1.54 -11.37
N LEU A 214 -0.62 0.36 -11.73
CA LEU A 214 -1.67 0.18 -12.73
C LEU A 214 -3.08 0.40 -12.18
N LEU A 215 -3.25 0.57 -10.85
CA LEU A 215 -4.56 0.83 -10.22
C LEU A 215 -4.92 2.31 -10.09
N ASN A 216 -4.08 3.24 -10.58
CA ASN A 216 -4.27 4.67 -10.40
C ASN A 216 -5.42 5.30 -11.22
N GLN A 217 -6.24 4.50 -11.90
CA GLN A 217 -7.37 4.95 -12.71
C GLN A 217 -8.66 4.22 -12.31
N PRO A 218 -9.84 4.88 -12.38
CA PRO A 218 -11.14 4.24 -12.11
C PRO A 218 -11.42 3.02 -13.01
N ALA A 219 -10.98 3.08 -14.26
CA ALA A 219 -11.19 2.04 -15.26
C ALA A 219 -10.06 0.99 -15.32
N ALA A 220 -9.14 0.98 -14.34
CA ALA A 220 -8.06 0.02 -14.33
C ALA A 220 -8.59 -1.42 -14.25
N PRO A 221 -8.14 -2.34 -15.12
CA PRO A 221 -8.66 -3.72 -15.14
C PRO A 221 -8.32 -4.49 -13.86
N GLY A 222 -7.29 -4.08 -13.11
CA GLY A 222 -6.90 -4.69 -11.85
C GLY A 222 -7.92 -4.50 -10.72
N TRP A 223 -8.89 -3.58 -10.84
CA TRP A 223 -9.94 -3.41 -9.83
C TRP A 223 -10.85 -4.63 -9.72
N ALA A 224 -11.24 -5.25 -10.84
CA ALA A 224 -12.16 -6.38 -10.81
C ALA A 224 -11.66 -7.56 -9.95
N PRO A 225 -10.46 -8.13 -10.19
CA PRO A 225 -9.97 -9.24 -9.36
C PRO A 225 -9.73 -8.87 -7.89
N LEU A 226 -9.39 -7.60 -7.61
CA LEU A 226 -9.22 -7.09 -6.25
C LEU A 226 -10.54 -7.07 -5.49
N LEU A 227 -11.57 -6.48 -6.09
CA LEU A 227 -12.88 -6.32 -5.45
C LEU A 227 -13.58 -7.68 -5.30
N ASP A 228 -13.48 -8.56 -6.30
CA ASP A 228 -13.99 -9.93 -6.22
C ASP A 228 -13.31 -10.71 -5.09
N ALA A 229 -11.99 -10.56 -4.92
CA ALA A 229 -11.25 -11.23 -3.86
C ALA A 229 -11.62 -10.70 -2.46
N ALA A 230 -11.85 -9.39 -2.33
CA ALA A 230 -12.25 -8.76 -1.08
C ALA A 230 -13.67 -9.19 -0.65
N ASP A 231 -14.61 -9.24 -1.59
CA ASP A 231 -15.98 -9.74 -1.36
C ASP A 231 -15.97 -11.22 -0.97
N ALA A 232 -15.23 -12.05 -1.71
CA ALA A 232 -15.09 -13.47 -1.40
C ALA A 232 -14.46 -13.73 -0.03
N ALA A 233 -13.56 -12.86 0.42
CA ALA A 233 -12.96 -12.92 1.76
C ALA A 233 -13.90 -12.41 2.87
N GLY A 234 -15.00 -11.72 2.52
CA GLY A 234 -15.88 -11.05 3.47
C GLY A 234 -15.20 -9.87 4.19
N ALA A 235 -14.20 -9.26 3.56
CA ALA A 235 -13.40 -8.16 4.11
C ALA A 235 -13.25 -7.02 3.09
N PRO A 236 -14.36 -6.40 2.64
CA PRO A 236 -14.30 -5.28 1.71
C PRO A 236 -13.53 -4.10 2.32
N PRO A 237 -12.77 -3.35 1.50
CA PRO A 237 -12.04 -2.18 1.98
C PRO A 237 -12.99 -1.00 2.29
N ASP A 238 -12.73 -0.29 3.38
CA ASP A 238 -13.29 1.06 3.63
C ASP A 238 -12.79 2.05 2.57
N GLY A 239 -11.55 1.83 2.11
CA GLY A 239 -10.91 2.59 1.05
C GLY A 239 -9.49 2.13 0.76
N VAL A 240 -8.95 2.61 -0.35
CA VAL A 240 -7.63 2.21 -0.87
C VAL A 240 -6.76 3.45 -1.13
N LEU A 241 -5.59 3.50 -0.50
CA LEU A 241 -4.49 4.39 -0.87
C LEU A 241 -3.71 3.76 -2.02
N VAL A 242 -3.26 4.56 -2.98
CA VAL A 242 -2.57 4.04 -4.18
C VAL A 242 -1.26 4.79 -4.41
N ASN A 243 -0.18 4.00 -4.54
CA ASN A 243 1.20 4.39 -4.86
C ASN A 243 1.92 5.26 -3.81
N TYR A 244 3.25 5.35 -3.96
CA TYR A 244 4.10 6.22 -3.15
C TYR A 244 4.21 7.63 -3.75
N THR A 245 4.29 7.73 -5.07
CA THR A 245 4.35 9.01 -5.77
C THR A 245 3.16 9.18 -6.71
N ASN A 246 3.03 10.37 -7.27
CA ASN A 246 2.01 10.68 -8.25
C ASN A 246 2.34 10.02 -9.60
N PHE A 247 1.67 8.90 -9.89
CA PHE A 247 1.73 8.21 -11.18
C PHE A 247 0.67 8.71 -12.19
N GLY A 248 0.07 9.88 -11.93
CA GLY A 248 -1.05 10.42 -12.68
C GLY A 248 -2.39 9.80 -12.29
N GLY A 249 -3.44 10.19 -13.02
CA GLY A 249 -4.82 9.87 -12.67
C GLY A 249 -5.46 10.91 -11.77
N PRO A 250 -6.75 10.76 -11.47
CA PRO A 250 -7.44 11.68 -10.58
C PRO A 250 -6.88 11.53 -9.15
N PRO A 251 -6.78 12.61 -8.36
CA PRO A 251 -6.25 12.57 -7.00
C PRO A 251 -7.07 11.68 -6.07
N TRP A 252 -8.36 11.53 -6.37
CA TRP A 252 -9.25 10.59 -5.72
C TRP A 252 -10.34 10.14 -6.71
N PHE A 253 -10.92 8.98 -6.50
CA PHE A 253 -12.00 8.44 -7.33
C PHE A 253 -12.74 7.29 -6.64
N TRP A 254 -13.78 6.76 -7.29
CA TRP A 254 -14.42 5.51 -6.92
C TRP A 254 -13.97 4.39 -7.84
N ALA A 255 -13.58 3.26 -7.26
CA ALA A 255 -13.46 2.00 -7.98
C ALA A 255 -14.85 1.55 -8.48
N PRO A 256 -14.93 0.56 -9.39
CA PRO A 256 -16.20 0.16 -10.02
C PRO A 256 -17.35 -0.23 -9.08
N ASP A 257 -17.05 -0.73 -7.88
CA ASP A 257 -18.04 -1.09 -6.85
C ASP A 257 -18.43 0.08 -5.93
N GLY A 258 -17.80 1.24 -6.10
CA GLY A 258 -17.97 2.41 -5.23
C GLY A 258 -16.91 2.55 -4.14
N THR A 259 -15.94 1.63 -4.02
CA THR A 259 -14.81 1.75 -3.08
C THR A 259 -14.07 3.06 -3.33
N LYS A 260 -13.80 3.81 -2.26
CA LYS A 260 -13.13 5.13 -2.34
C LYS A 260 -11.62 4.94 -2.46
N VAL A 261 -11.01 5.69 -3.36
CA VAL A 261 -9.58 5.58 -3.69
C VAL A 261 -8.91 6.94 -3.60
N LEU A 262 -7.73 7.00 -2.97
CA LEU A 262 -6.86 8.19 -2.92
C LEU A 262 -5.52 7.86 -3.60
N ASN A 263 -5.19 8.58 -4.66
CA ASN A 263 -3.87 8.50 -5.30
C ASN A 263 -2.89 9.43 -4.59
N SER A 264 -1.67 8.93 -4.33
CA SER A 264 -0.62 9.78 -3.75
C SER A 264 -0.35 11.01 -4.63
N GLN A 265 -0.29 12.16 -3.99
CA GLN A 265 0.08 13.45 -4.61
C GLN A 265 1.55 13.80 -4.35
N THR A 266 2.31 12.93 -3.69
CA THR A 266 3.74 13.13 -3.46
C THR A 266 4.50 13.09 -4.79
N THR A 267 5.23 14.16 -5.12
CA THR A 267 5.91 14.27 -6.43
C THR A 267 7.14 13.37 -6.54
N LEU A 268 7.98 13.36 -5.51
CA LEU A 268 9.24 12.60 -5.48
C LEU A 268 9.28 11.75 -4.22
N TYR A 269 9.80 10.53 -4.34
CA TYR A 269 9.91 9.61 -3.21
C TYR A 269 10.83 10.16 -2.11
N GLU A 270 11.89 10.86 -2.51
CA GLU A 270 12.88 11.47 -1.62
C GLU A 270 12.41 12.80 -1.01
N SER A 271 11.20 13.27 -1.33
CA SER A 271 10.64 14.48 -0.73
C SER A 271 10.57 14.35 0.78
N GLY A 272 11.16 15.32 1.48
CA GLY A 272 11.09 15.43 2.94
C GLY A 272 9.97 16.38 3.39
N VAL A 273 9.88 16.59 4.70
CA VAL A 273 8.86 17.44 5.34
C VAL A 273 8.75 18.86 4.75
N PRO A 274 9.83 19.57 4.38
CA PRO A 274 9.70 20.90 3.76
C PRO A 274 8.92 20.90 2.43
N ALA A 275 9.19 19.92 1.56
CA ALA A 275 8.47 19.81 0.28
C ALA A 275 6.99 19.46 0.49
N LEU A 276 6.67 18.71 1.55
CA LEU A 276 5.29 18.44 1.96
C LEU A 276 4.58 19.72 2.44
N VAL A 277 5.26 20.56 3.23
CA VAL A 277 4.72 21.86 3.65
C VAL A 277 4.42 22.73 2.44
N ASP A 278 5.38 22.88 1.51
CA ASP A 278 5.19 23.65 0.27
C ASP A 278 3.98 23.16 -0.53
N ALA A 279 3.79 21.83 -0.62
CA ALA A 279 2.65 21.24 -1.32
C ALA A 279 1.31 21.55 -0.64
N ILE A 280 1.24 21.52 0.69
CA ILE A 280 0.02 21.85 1.44
C ILE A 280 -0.29 23.34 1.37
N GLU A 281 0.72 24.21 1.47
CA GLU A 281 0.55 25.65 1.31
C GLU A 281 0.04 26.00 -0.10
N ALA A 282 0.51 25.28 -1.13
CA ALA A 282 -0.03 25.41 -2.49
C ALA A 282 -1.51 25.02 -2.57
N LEU A 283 -1.97 23.99 -1.84
CA LEU A 283 -3.38 23.62 -1.75
C LEU A 283 -4.22 24.69 -1.02
N GLN A 284 -3.67 25.34 0.00
CA GLN A 284 -4.33 26.46 0.69
C GLN A 284 -4.46 27.70 -0.21
N ALA A 285 -3.46 27.95 -1.06
CA ALA A 285 -3.47 29.08 -1.99
C ALA A 285 -4.37 28.85 -3.22
N ALA A 286 -4.63 27.58 -3.58
CA ALA A 286 -5.50 27.22 -4.69
C ALA A 286 -6.98 27.52 -4.38
N THR A 287 -7.76 27.86 -5.41
CA THR A 287 -9.20 28.03 -5.25
C THR A 287 -9.89 26.68 -5.01
N PRO A 288 -11.08 26.64 -4.37
CA PRO A 288 -11.82 25.40 -4.11
C PRO A 288 -12.01 24.47 -5.32
N GLY A 289 -12.14 25.03 -6.53
CA GLY A 289 -12.30 24.24 -7.76
C GLY A 289 -11.00 23.67 -8.34
N GLU A 290 -9.84 24.11 -7.87
CA GLU A 290 -8.52 23.70 -8.35
C GLU A 290 -7.89 22.61 -7.48
N ARG A 291 -8.37 22.44 -6.25
CA ARG A 291 -7.86 21.45 -5.29
C ARG A 291 -8.71 20.19 -5.25
N PRO A 292 -8.13 19.03 -4.91
CA PRO A 292 -8.91 17.83 -4.62
C PRO A 292 -9.75 18.01 -3.34
N LEU A 293 -10.84 17.25 -3.21
CA LEU A 293 -11.60 17.18 -1.95
C LEU A 293 -10.73 16.67 -0.80
N VAL A 294 -9.84 15.72 -1.11
CA VAL A 294 -8.84 15.17 -0.18
C VAL A 294 -7.53 15.03 -0.93
N ALA A 295 -6.45 15.55 -0.35
CA ALA A 295 -5.10 15.33 -0.83
C ALA A 295 -4.40 14.29 0.05
N PHE A 296 -4.01 13.16 -0.55
CA PHE A 296 -3.19 12.15 0.10
C PHE A 296 -1.72 12.36 -0.23
N PHE A 297 -0.87 12.44 0.78
CA PHE A 297 0.58 12.44 0.64
C PHE A 297 1.19 11.24 1.35
N SER A 298 1.91 10.42 0.57
CA SER A 298 2.82 9.43 1.10
C SER A 298 4.03 10.13 1.73
N VAL A 299 4.38 9.72 2.95
CA VAL A 299 5.56 10.21 3.66
C VAL A 299 6.55 9.05 3.80
N THR A 300 7.76 9.19 3.29
CA THR A 300 8.71 8.08 3.39
C THR A 300 9.16 7.82 4.82
N ALA A 301 9.14 6.54 5.22
CA ALA A 301 9.59 6.11 6.54
C ALA A 301 11.11 6.34 6.75
N TRP A 302 11.87 6.58 5.68
CA TRP A 302 13.32 6.73 5.72
C TRP A 302 13.79 8.14 6.07
N ASN A 303 13.10 9.18 5.61
CA ASN A 303 13.58 10.57 5.69
C ASN A 303 12.74 11.49 6.59
N ALA A 304 11.64 10.99 7.17
CA ALA A 304 10.77 11.78 8.05
C ALA A 304 10.52 11.07 9.39
N THR A 305 10.39 11.88 10.44
CA THR A 305 9.97 11.45 11.77
C THR A 305 8.59 12.00 12.14
N LEU A 306 7.95 11.42 13.15
CA LEU A 306 6.67 11.94 13.64
C LEU A 306 6.86 13.32 14.29
N ASP A 307 7.96 13.53 15.01
CA ASP A 307 8.27 14.81 15.65
C ASP A 307 8.35 15.95 14.62
N GLU A 308 9.05 15.73 13.51
CA GLU A 308 9.17 16.70 12.43
C GLU A 308 7.83 16.98 11.75
N LEU A 309 7.04 15.92 11.47
CA LEU A 309 5.71 16.08 10.90
C LEU A 309 4.79 16.86 11.84
N ALA A 310 4.68 16.45 13.10
CA ALA A 310 3.81 17.11 14.07
C ALA A 310 4.18 18.60 14.24
N ALA A 311 5.46 18.91 14.33
CA ALA A 311 5.94 20.29 14.42
C ALA A 311 5.63 21.12 13.18
N ALA A 312 5.79 20.55 11.98
CA ALA A 312 5.56 21.23 10.71
C ALA A 312 4.07 21.39 10.36
N MET A 313 3.24 20.39 10.71
CA MET A 313 1.81 20.39 10.39
C MET A 313 0.99 21.22 11.38
N ALA A 314 1.45 21.40 12.63
CA ALA A 314 0.69 22.15 13.65
C ALA A 314 0.36 23.61 13.25
N PRO A 315 1.28 24.42 12.66
CA PRO A 315 0.93 25.73 12.13
C PRO A 315 -0.10 25.69 11.00
N LEU A 316 -0.03 24.70 10.11
CA LEU A 316 -0.97 24.53 9.00
C LEU A 316 -2.37 24.15 9.53
N ALA A 317 -2.43 23.29 10.54
CA ALA A 317 -3.67 22.94 11.23
C ALA A 317 -4.30 24.19 11.89
N ALA A 318 -3.49 25.04 12.52
CA ALA A 318 -3.95 26.30 13.10
C ALA A 318 -4.47 27.31 12.06
N GLN A 319 -4.09 27.14 10.78
CA GLN A 319 -4.59 27.91 9.64
C GLN A 319 -5.84 27.28 8.99
N GLY A 320 -6.35 26.18 9.54
CA GLY A 320 -7.57 25.52 9.06
C GLY A 320 -7.34 24.34 8.11
N VAL A 321 -6.10 23.87 7.94
CA VAL A 321 -5.87 22.58 7.26
C VAL A 321 -6.41 21.45 8.13
N ARG A 322 -7.26 20.60 7.56
CA ARG A 322 -7.87 19.47 8.25
C ARG A 322 -7.05 18.21 7.97
N PHE A 323 -6.26 17.79 8.96
CA PHE A 323 -5.55 16.52 8.91
C PHE A 323 -6.45 15.38 9.36
N LEU A 324 -6.50 14.32 8.57
CA LEU A 324 -7.37 13.16 8.76
C LEU A 324 -6.55 11.88 8.77
N THR A 325 -6.95 10.90 9.58
CA THR A 325 -6.56 9.52 9.34
C THR A 325 -7.09 9.07 7.97
N PRO A 326 -6.44 8.10 7.31
CA PRO A 326 -6.94 7.53 6.07
C PRO A 326 -8.43 7.12 6.11
N SER A 327 -8.91 6.45 7.16
CA SER A 327 -10.32 6.05 7.29
C SER A 327 -11.26 7.25 7.44
N GLU A 328 -10.85 8.29 8.17
CA GLU A 328 -11.66 9.49 8.28
C GLU A 328 -11.79 10.21 6.94
N ALA A 329 -10.72 10.23 6.14
CA ALA A 329 -10.78 10.79 4.81
C ALA A 329 -11.69 10.00 3.85
N PHE A 330 -11.70 8.66 3.94
CA PHE A 330 -12.69 7.88 3.19
C PHE A 330 -14.12 8.12 3.69
N ALA A 331 -14.32 8.29 4.99
CA ALA A 331 -15.63 8.59 5.57
C ALA A 331 -16.15 9.97 5.16
N CYS A 332 -15.28 10.99 5.04
CA CYS A 332 -15.69 12.33 4.63
C CYS A 332 -16.04 12.42 3.14
N LEU A 333 -15.46 11.56 2.30
CA LEU A 333 -15.66 11.60 0.85
C LEU A 333 -17.09 11.17 0.48
N PRO A 334 -17.70 11.78 -0.55
CA PRO A 334 -19.02 11.40 -1.00
C PRO A 334 -19.06 9.95 -1.48
N ASP A 335 -20.20 9.29 -1.26
CA ASP A 335 -20.46 7.97 -1.83
C ASP A 335 -20.60 8.05 -3.35
N ALA A 336 -20.36 6.91 -4.01
CA ALA A 336 -20.44 6.83 -5.45
C ALA A 336 -21.84 7.23 -5.95
N PRO A 337 -21.94 7.96 -7.08
CA PRO A 337 -23.23 8.27 -7.67
C PRO A 337 -23.98 6.98 -7.99
N VAL A 338 -25.19 6.83 -7.46
CA VAL A 338 -26.05 5.70 -7.82
C VAL A 338 -26.34 5.79 -9.32
N PRO A 339 -25.99 4.79 -10.15
CA PRO A 339 -26.29 4.84 -11.56
C PRO A 339 -27.81 4.97 -11.73
N PRO A 340 -28.29 5.86 -12.63
CA PRO A 340 -29.73 6.05 -12.83
C PRO A 340 -30.36 4.70 -13.15
N SER A 341 -31.43 4.35 -12.43
CA SER A 341 -32.16 3.11 -12.62
C SER A 341 -32.59 3.01 -14.07
N THR A 342 -31.97 2.10 -14.83
CA THR A 342 -32.39 1.84 -16.20
C THR A 342 -33.72 1.11 -16.12
N THR A 343 -34.81 1.88 -16.20
CA THR A 343 -36.13 1.34 -16.47
C THR A 343 -36.04 0.68 -17.84
N SER A 344 -35.89 -0.64 -17.85
CA SER A 344 -35.81 -1.47 -19.05
C SER A 344 -37.03 -1.21 -19.92
N THR A 345 -36.85 -0.37 -20.93
CA THR A 345 -37.82 -0.26 -22.02
C THR A 345 -37.32 -1.19 -23.11
N ALA A 346 -37.93 -2.37 -23.16
CA ALA A 346 -37.68 -3.36 -24.18
C ALA A 346 -37.88 -2.75 -25.59
N ALA A 347 -36.85 -2.83 -26.43
CA ALA A 347 -36.93 -2.57 -27.86
C ALA A 347 -35.79 -3.33 -28.58
N PRO A 348 -35.91 -3.60 -29.89
CA PRO A 348 -36.07 -4.96 -30.40
C PRO A 348 -34.78 -5.55 -30.98
N THR A 349 -34.81 -6.87 -31.15
CA THR A 349 -33.82 -7.70 -31.83
C THR A 349 -33.49 -7.20 -33.23
N THR A 350 -32.23 -6.80 -33.44
CA THR A 350 -31.62 -6.74 -34.78
C THR A 350 -30.30 -7.50 -34.76
N SER A 351 -30.28 -8.59 -35.54
CA SER A 351 -29.13 -9.43 -35.85
C SER A 351 -28.15 -8.70 -36.79
N THR A 352 -26.86 -8.76 -36.47
CA THR A 352 -25.78 -8.42 -37.42
C THR A 352 -24.60 -9.38 -37.21
N PRO A 353 -23.89 -9.81 -38.28
CA PRO A 353 -23.10 -11.04 -38.28
C PRO A 353 -21.64 -10.84 -37.83
N GLN A 354 -21.02 -11.98 -37.48
CA GLN A 354 -19.61 -12.13 -37.10
C GLN A 354 -18.62 -11.53 -38.09
N SER A 355 -17.60 -10.84 -37.58
CA SER A 355 -16.30 -10.70 -38.24
C SER A 355 -15.17 -10.99 -37.26
N THR A 356 -14.14 -11.63 -37.81
CA THR A 356 -13.02 -12.32 -37.18
C THR A 356 -11.94 -11.40 -36.60
N GLY A 357 -11.14 -11.99 -35.71
CA GLY A 357 -10.17 -11.31 -34.85
C GLY A 357 -8.96 -10.69 -35.53
N ALA A 358 -8.33 -9.78 -34.79
CA ALA A 358 -6.94 -9.40 -34.94
C ALA A 358 -6.38 -9.09 -33.53
N ALA A 359 -5.26 -9.72 -33.21
CA ALA A 359 -4.56 -9.63 -31.94
C ALA A 359 -4.01 -8.21 -31.71
N ALA A 360 -4.21 -7.68 -30.49
CA ALA A 360 -3.59 -6.43 -30.07
C ALA A 360 -2.15 -6.72 -29.61
N VAL A 361 -1.20 -6.09 -30.29
CA VAL A 361 0.21 -6.02 -29.92
C VAL A 361 0.34 -5.08 -28.71
N VAL A 362 0.83 -5.58 -27.58
CA VAL A 362 1.16 -4.77 -26.41
C VAL A 362 2.45 -4.01 -26.69
N ALA A 363 2.37 -2.69 -26.75
CA ALA A 363 3.53 -1.81 -26.84
C ALA A 363 4.11 -1.59 -25.43
N THR A 364 5.40 -1.85 -25.28
CA THR A 364 6.19 -1.51 -24.09
C THR A 364 6.28 0.02 -23.93
N PRO A 365 6.01 0.58 -22.74
CA PRO A 365 6.28 2.00 -22.49
C PRO A 365 7.79 2.22 -22.31
N THR A 366 8.33 3.17 -23.07
CA THR A 366 9.65 3.75 -22.88
C THR A 366 9.63 4.72 -21.71
N PHE A 367 10.43 4.46 -20.67
CA PHE A 367 10.71 5.40 -19.60
C PHE A 367 11.95 6.23 -19.97
N ALA A 368 11.80 7.55 -20.04
CA ALA A 368 12.94 8.49 -20.09
C ALA A 368 13.36 8.76 -18.64
N GLY A 369 14.66 8.59 -18.36
CA GLY A 369 15.23 8.66 -17.01
C GLY A 369 15.75 10.02 -16.61
#